data_AF-A0A224Y336-F1
#
_entry.id   AF-A0A224Y336-F1
#
_cell.length_a   1.000
_cell.length_b   1.000
_cell.length_c   1.000
_cell.angle_alpha   90.00
_cell.angle_beta   90.00
_cell.angle_gamma   90.00
#
_symmetry.space_group_name_H-M   'P 1'
#
loop_
_entity.id
_entity.type
_entity.pdbx_description
1 polymer ?
#
loop_
_entity_poly.entity_id
_entity_poly.type
_entity_poly.pdbx_seq_one_letter_code
_entity_poly.pdbx_strand_id
1 'polypeptide(L)'
;MLMSMFAFIPSPIFFGYIIDTTCLVWGKTCTGTGNCWLYNGEALRYILNFTAAGLVVVGTLFDLGVWFYVKDLKIFDEELEME
;
A
#
# COMPACT_ATOMS: atom_id res chain seq x y z
N MET A 1 -16.63 5.72 -5.85
CA MET A 1 -16.89 4.36 -6.38
C MET A 1 -15.61 3.68 -6.87
N LEU A 2 -14.80 4.32 -7.73
CA LEU A 2 -13.55 3.74 -8.25
C LEU A 2 -12.53 3.38 -7.14
N MET A 3 -12.26 4.31 -6.21
CA MET A 3 -11.36 4.06 -5.07
C MET A 3 -11.80 2.87 -4.21
N SER A 4 -13.10 2.68 -4.04
CA SER A 4 -13.63 1.56 -3.26
C SER A 4 -13.32 0.21 -3.92
N MET A 5 -13.48 0.12 -5.24
CA MET A 5 -13.23 -1.11 -5.97
C MET A 5 -11.75 -1.46 -6.07
N PHE A 6 -10.88 -0.46 -6.27
CA PHE A 6 -9.47 -0.72 -6.60
C PHE A 6 -8.51 -0.53 -5.43
N ALA A 7 -8.87 0.23 -4.40
CA ALA A 7 -8.01 0.43 -3.23
C ALA A 7 -8.58 -0.24 -1.98
N PHE A 8 -9.84 0.05 -1.62
CA PHE A 8 -10.39 -0.39 -0.33
C PHE A 8 -10.77 -1.87 -0.26
N ILE A 9 -11.22 -2.49 -1.36
CA ILE A 9 -11.51 -3.93 -1.39
C ILE A 9 -10.21 -4.77 -1.49
N PRO A 10 -9.24 -4.45 -2.39
CA PRO A 10 -8.05 -5.28 -2.53
C PRO A 10 -7.08 -5.17 -1.35
N SER A 11 -7.02 -4.01 -0.69
CA SER A 11 -6.12 -3.77 0.44
C SER A 11 -6.26 -4.80 1.58
N PRO A 12 -7.43 -5.00 2.21
CA PRO A 12 -7.57 -5.98 3.30
C PRO A 12 -7.36 -7.43 2.83
N ILE A 13 -7.66 -7.76 1.57
CA ILE A 13 -7.41 -9.09 1.01
C ILE A 13 -5.90 -9.34 0.89
N PHE A 14 -5.17 -8.37 0.34
CA PHE A 14 -3.73 -8.42 0.17
C PHE A 14 -3.00 -8.48 1.52
N PHE A 15 -3.32 -7.56 2.44
CA PHE A 15 -2.72 -7.57 3.77
C PHE A 15 -3.13 -8.80 4.59
N GLY A 16 -4.35 -9.30 4.43
CA GLY A 16 -4.80 -10.55 5.05
C GLY A 16 -3.96 -11.74 4.59
N TYR A 17 -3.73 -11.87 3.27
CA TYR A 17 -2.85 -12.91 2.73
C TYR A 17 -1.43 -12.82 3.28
N ILE A 18 -0.88 -11.60 3.35
CA ILE A 18 0.47 -11.37 3.90
C ILE A 18 0.55 -11.79 5.37
N ILE A 19 -0.43 -11.43 6.19
CA ILE A 19 -0.47 -11.80 7.61
C ILE A 19 -0.52 -13.33 7.75
N ASP A 20 -1.32 -14.01 6.94
CA ASP A 20 -1.46 -15.47 6.93
C ASP A 20 -0.15 -16.20 6.61
N THR A 21 0.77 -15.58 5.84
CA THR A 21 2.11 -16.17 5.60
C THR A 21 2.96 -16.31 6.86
N THR A 22 2.65 -15.54 7.90
CA THR A 22 3.38 -15.58 9.18
C THR A 22 2.76 -16.57 10.18
N CYS A 23 1.75 -17.32 9.76
CA CYS A 23 1.09 -18.30 10.61
C CYS A 23 2.01 -19.48 10.95
N LEU A 24 2.15 -19.76 12.24
CA LEU A 24 2.88 -20.92 12.76
C LEU A 24 1.94 -22.10 13.03
N VAL A 25 0.74 -21.82 13.53
CA VAL A 25 -0.25 -22.84 13.90
C VAL A 25 -1.61 -22.51 13.30
N TRP A 26 -1.96 -23.27 12.26
CA TRP A 26 -3.27 -23.20 11.64
C TRP A 26 -4.32 -23.96 12.46
N GLY A 27 -5.45 -23.31 12.74
CA GLY A 27 -6.62 -23.99 13.27
C GLY A 27 -7.13 -25.04 12.28
N LYS A 28 -7.68 -26.14 12.79
CA LYS A 28 -8.37 -27.16 11.99
C LYS A 28 -9.86 -27.13 12.31
N THR A 29 -10.68 -27.20 11.28
CA THR A 29 -12.12 -27.43 11.40
C THR A 29 -12.44 -28.86 11.00
N CYS A 30 -13.66 -29.32 11.27
CA CYS A 30 -14.11 -30.65 10.85
C CYS A 30 -14.00 -30.88 9.33
N THR A 31 -13.95 -29.82 8.53
CA THR A 31 -13.93 -29.85 7.06
C THR A 31 -12.68 -29.27 6.41
N GLY A 32 -11.72 -28.74 7.18
CA GLY A 32 -10.52 -28.14 6.59
C GLY A 32 -9.68 -27.27 7.53
N THR A 33 -9.06 -26.23 6.96
CA THR A 33 -8.23 -25.27 7.67
C THR A 33 -9.07 -24.06 8.11
N GLY A 34 -8.96 -23.70 9.38
CA GLY A 34 -9.61 -22.53 9.97
C GLY A 34 -8.69 -21.32 10.03
N ASN A 35 -8.97 -20.39 10.94
CA ASN A 35 -8.11 -19.25 11.22
C ASN A 35 -6.78 -19.68 11.86
N CYS A 36 -5.75 -18.83 11.71
CA CYS A 36 -4.50 -19.05 12.42
C CYS A 36 -4.64 -18.70 13.92
N TRP A 37 -4.04 -19.52 14.78
CA TRP A 37 -4.07 -19.33 16.23
C TRP A 37 -2.80 -18.66 16.77
N LEU A 38 -1.67 -18.89 16.10
CA LEU A 38 -0.38 -18.36 16.52
C LEU A 38 0.40 -17.84 15.30
N TYR A 39 0.72 -16.56 15.33
CA TYR A 39 1.55 -15.90 14.33
C TYR A 39 2.97 -15.67 14.86
N ASN A 40 3.95 -15.70 13.96
CA ASN A 40 5.29 -15.26 14.28
C ASN A 40 5.32 -13.72 14.38
N GLY A 41 5.40 -13.21 15.61
CA GLY A 41 5.36 -11.76 15.87
C GLY A 41 6.53 -10.97 15.28
N GLU A 42 7.72 -11.54 15.19
CA GLU A 42 8.88 -10.85 14.60
C GLU A 42 8.71 -10.73 13.08
N ALA A 43 8.41 -11.84 12.42
CA ALA A 43 8.16 -11.86 10.98
C ALA A 43 7.00 -10.92 10.61
N LEU A 44 5.89 -10.97 11.37
CA LEU A 44 4.73 -10.11 11.18
C LEU A 44 5.09 -8.62 11.23
N ARG A 45 5.89 -8.21 12.22
CA ARG A 45 6.35 -6.82 12.33
C ARG A 45 7.14 -6.38 11.11
N TYR A 46 8.15 -7.15 10.73
CA TYR A 46 9.01 -6.78 9.61
C TYR A 46 8.25 -6.78 8.29
N ILE A 47 7.51 -7.83 7.99
CA ILE A 47 6.76 -7.95 6.74
C ILE A 47 5.75 -6.80 6.58
N LEU A 48 4.97 -6.46 7.62
CA LEU A 48 4.01 -5.36 7.53
C LEU A 48 4.68 -4.01 7.33
N ASN A 49 5.74 -3.72 8.11
CA ASN A 49 6.43 -2.43 8.02
C ASN A 49 7.16 -2.26 6.68
N PHE A 50 7.87 -3.28 6.20
CA PHE A 50 8.57 -3.20 4.92
C PHE A 50 7.61 -3.16 3.74
N THR A 51 6.48 -3.87 3.81
CA THR A 51 5.45 -3.78 2.76
C THR A 51 4.88 -2.37 2.69
N ALA A 52 4.50 -1.79 3.84
CA ALA A 52 3.99 -0.42 3.89
C ALA A 52 5.03 0.59 3.40
N ALA A 53 6.28 0.47 3.86
CA ALA A 53 7.37 1.33 3.42
C ALA A 53 7.61 1.22 1.90
N GLY A 54 7.57 0.01 1.34
CA GLY A 54 7.71 -0.21 -0.10
C GLY A 54 6.61 0.47 -0.91
N LEU A 55 5.35 0.34 -0.49
CA LEU A 55 4.22 1.01 -1.15
C LEU A 55 4.33 2.53 -1.08
N VAL A 56 4.74 3.08 0.07
CA VAL A 56 4.97 4.52 0.23
C VAL A 56 6.10 5.00 -0.68
N VAL A 57 7.22 4.28 -0.74
CA VAL A 57 8.34 4.61 -1.63
C VAL A 57 7.90 4.63 -3.08
N VAL A 58 7.13 3.63 -3.52
CA VAL A 58 6.57 3.60 -4.89
C VAL A 58 5.68 4.82 -5.15
N GLY A 59 4.82 5.19 -4.19
CA GLY A 59 4.01 6.41 -4.29
C GLY A 59 4.86 7.67 -4.42
N THR A 60 5.86 7.82 -3.55
CA THR A 60 6.79 8.95 -3.58
C THR A 60 7.56 9.02 -4.91
N LEU A 61 7.95 7.89 -5.49
CA LEU A 61 8.60 7.87 -6.82
C LEU A 61 7.67 8.37 -7.93
N PHE A 62 6.38 8.03 -7.89
CA PHE A 62 5.41 8.59 -8.83
C PHE A 62 5.25 10.10 -8.65
N ASP A 63 5.17 10.57 -7.40
CA ASP A 63 5.08 12.01 -7.10
C ASP A 63 6.33 12.77 -7.60
N LEU A 64 7.52 12.21 -7.38
CA LEU A 64 8.77 12.74 -7.91
C LEU A 64 8.78 12.74 -9.44
N GLY A 65 8.21 11.70 -10.07
CA GLY A 65 8.02 11.64 -11.52
C GLY A 65 7.16 12.78 -12.02
N VAL A 66 5.98 12.97 -11.43
CA VAL A 66 5.07 14.08 -11.78
C VAL A 66 5.76 15.43 -11.60
N TRP A 67 6.42 15.64 -10.46
CA TRP A 67 7.21 16.85 -10.23
C TRP A 67 8.28 17.04 -11.30
N PHE A 68 8.90 15.96 -11.78
CA PHE A 68 9.90 16.01 -12.83
C PHE A 68 9.33 16.40 -14.20
N TYR A 69 8.13 15.93 -14.55
CA TYR A 69 7.53 16.18 -15.86
C TYR A 69 6.79 17.52 -15.95
N VAL A 70 6.32 18.07 -14.83
CA VAL A 70 5.49 19.29 -14.79
C VAL A 70 6.33 20.57 -14.62
N LYS A 71 7.67 20.47 -14.59
CA LYS A 71 8.58 21.62 -14.33
C LYS A 71 8.41 22.80 -15.28
N ASP A 72 8.09 22.52 -16.55
CA ASP A 72 7.99 23.52 -17.61
C ASP A 72 6.54 23.99 -17.83
N LEU A 73 5.60 23.57 -16.98
CA LEU A 73 4.21 23.99 -17.06
C LEU A 73 4.10 25.43 -16.51
N LYS A 74 4.00 26.43 -17.39
CA LYS A 74 3.64 27.80 -17.02
C LYS A 74 2.17 27.82 -16.58
N ILE A 75 1.92 27.79 -15.27
CA ILE A 75 0.56 27.82 -14.68
C ILE A 75 0.06 29.25 -14.48
N PHE A 76 0.98 30.21 -14.36
CA PHE A 76 0.68 31.63 -14.30
C PHE A 76 0.97 32.26 -15.66
N ASP A 77 -0.06 32.79 -16.31
CA ASP A 77 0.15 33.77 -17.37
C ASP A 77 0.87 34.98 -16.77
N GLU A 78 1.77 35.59 -17.53
CA GLU A 78 2.52 36.80 -17.15
C GLU A 78 1.56 37.99 -16.99
N GLU A 79 0.73 38.02 -15.94
CA GLU A 79 0.06 39.23 -15.47
C GLU A 79 1.08 40.08 -14.70
N LEU A 80 1.95 40.78 -15.43
CA LEU A 80 2.68 41.97 -14.97
C LEU A 80 3.11 42.80 -16.19
N GLU A 81 2.14 43.22 -17.01
CA GLU A 81 2.14 44.60 -17.52
C GLU A 81 1.97 45.53 -16.31
N MET A 82 3.04 45.83 -15.59
CA MET A 82 3.12 47.00 -14.68
C MET A 82 4.54 47.56 -14.68
N GLU A 83 4.99 48.10 -15.82
CA GLU A 83 5.47 49.48 -15.99
C GLU A 83 5.70 49.80 -17.47
#